data_AF-A0AAU3AH92-F1
#
_entry.id   AF-A0AAU3AH92-F1
#
_cell.length_a   1.000
_cell.length_b   1.000
_cell.length_c   1.000
_cell.angle_alpha   90.00
_cell.angle_beta   90.00
_cell.angle_gamma   90.00
#
_symmetry.space_group_name_H-M   'P 1'
#
loop_
_entity.id
_entity.type
_entity.pdbx_description
1 polymer ?
#
loop_
_entity_poly.entity_id
_entity_poly.type
_entity_poly.pdbx_seq_one_letter_code
_entity_poly.pdbx_strand_id
1 'polypeptide(L)'
;MVELTVEERQRLVTLLAAVPVLGSPSGRAEILTLAGLGDLVPHIDLEGATLVAVSRVVTHLSAYGRVSYDNEALGLLLNVIATLTGKEQQDFIAALLLRHRMMVPVSPAPAVAAWKGATSPEGLEEKIIAANTLRPVHFLELALAAARPVCQIVVDHTTGRWTGTGFLVADDLLLTNEHVLPHADLLGSARFLFNYEDDSAGRPRPVHAARATGRLYLADTRCDFALVELAESPGSEWGHLEISGAPPRQGDRVNIVQHPAGRPKQIAFQSNFVEYVDADVVQYVTATLPGSSGAPVLTDDWRVCAVHHAGGNLQEPATGSYYYRNEGILLSRILRELPSDVRSRLG
;
A
#
# COMPACT_ATOMS: atom_id res chain seq x y z
N MET A 1 -11.81 -12.45 -9.90
CA MET A 1 -12.80 -13.54 -9.95
C MET A 1 -12.42 -14.53 -8.87
N VAL A 2 -13.37 -14.89 -8.02
CA VAL A 2 -13.14 -15.75 -6.85
C VAL A 2 -13.56 -17.18 -7.18
N GLU A 3 -12.64 -18.13 -7.04
CA GLU A 3 -12.91 -19.55 -7.25
C GLU A 3 -13.17 -20.26 -5.91
N LEU A 4 -14.43 -20.29 -5.49
CA LEU A 4 -14.85 -21.04 -4.31
C LEU A 4 -14.92 -22.55 -4.62
N THR A 5 -14.40 -23.37 -3.71
CA THR A 5 -14.66 -24.82 -3.72
C THR A 5 -16.16 -25.11 -3.54
N VAL A 6 -16.59 -26.32 -3.93
CA VAL A 6 -18.00 -26.74 -3.79
C VAL A 6 -18.46 -26.65 -2.33
N GLU A 7 -17.61 -27.07 -1.39
CA GLU A 7 -17.88 -27.06 0.05
C GLU A 7 -17.97 -25.63 0.61
N GLU A 8 -17.03 -24.75 0.23
CA GLU A 8 -17.05 -23.34 0.63
C GLU A 8 -18.31 -22.64 0.12
N ARG A 9 -18.66 -22.87 -1.16
CA ARG A 9 -19.85 -22.29 -1.76
C ARG A 9 -21.11 -22.77 -1.05
N GLN A 10 -21.24 -24.06 -0.78
CA GLN A 10 -22.41 -24.61 -0.11
C GLN A 10 -22.56 -24.03 1.30
N ARG A 11 -21.47 -24.02 2.08
CA ARG A 11 -21.47 -23.46 3.43
C ARG A 11 -21.76 -21.96 3.44
N LEU A 12 -21.20 -21.21 2.48
CA LEU A 12 -21.44 -19.78 2.36
C LEU A 12 -22.89 -19.47 2.00
N VAL A 13 -23.47 -20.18 1.03
CA VAL A 13 -24.88 -19.97 0.64
C VAL A 13 -25.82 -20.32 1.79
N THR A 14 -25.56 -21.40 2.55
CA THR A 14 -26.34 -21.75 3.74
C THR A 14 -26.24 -20.68 4.81
N LEU A 15 -25.04 -20.16 5.07
CA LEU A 15 -24.83 -19.07 6.04
C LEU A 15 -25.62 -17.82 5.63
N LEU A 16 -25.47 -17.36 4.38
CA LEU A 16 -26.15 -16.17 3.88
C LEU A 16 -27.67 -16.33 3.89
N ALA A 17 -28.19 -17.51 3.55
CA ALA A 17 -29.63 -17.78 3.59
C ALA A 17 -30.22 -17.77 5.01
N ALA A 18 -29.39 -17.95 6.04
CA ALA A 18 -29.79 -17.87 7.43
C ALA A 18 -29.78 -16.43 7.99
N VAL A 19 -29.26 -15.45 7.24
CA VAL A 19 -29.23 -14.04 7.66
C VAL A 19 -30.62 -13.43 7.44
N PRO A 20 -31.35 -12.97 8.49
CA PRO A 20 -32.74 -12.56 8.37
C PRO A 20 -33.01 -11.46 7.34
N VAL A 21 -32.11 -10.45 7.26
CA VAL A 21 -32.25 -9.33 6.31
C VAL A 21 -32.13 -9.77 4.85
N LEU A 22 -31.49 -10.90 4.56
CA LEU A 22 -31.43 -11.45 3.20
C LEU A 22 -32.67 -12.27 2.82
N GLY A 23 -33.68 -12.36 3.70
CA GLY A 23 -34.89 -13.15 3.50
C GLY A 23 -35.80 -12.64 2.38
N SER A 24 -35.83 -11.33 2.10
CA SER A 24 -36.66 -10.72 1.06
C SER A 24 -35.83 -10.14 -0.10
N PRO A 25 -36.40 -9.96 -1.30
CA PRO A 25 -35.71 -9.29 -2.41
C PRO A 25 -35.26 -7.86 -2.05
N SER A 26 -36.11 -7.12 -1.34
CA SER A 26 -35.80 -5.76 -0.87
C SER A 26 -34.61 -5.75 0.10
N GLY A 27 -34.56 -6.66 1.07
CA GLY A 27 -33.47 -6.74 2.03
C GLY A 27 -32.16 -7.21 1.40
N ARG A 28 -32.21 -8.08 0.39
CA ARG A 28 -31.04 -8.43 -0.44
C ARG A 28 -30.48 -7.22 -1.18
N ALA A 29 -31.35 -6.43 -1.81
CA ALA A 29 -30.96 -5.21 -2.52
C ALA A 29 -30.37 -4.15 -1.58
N GLU A 30 -30.96 -3.98 -0.39
CA GLU A 30 -30.50 -3.04 0.63
C GLU A 30 -29.10 -3.42 1.14
N ILE A 31 -28.85 -4.69 1.42
CA ILE A 31 -27.52 -5.16 1.86
C ILE A 31 -26.47 -5.02 0.77
N LEU A 32 -26.81 -5.32 -0.49
CA LEU A 32 -25.90 -5.07 -1.61
C LEU A 32 -25.57 -3.59 -1.74
N THR A 33 -26.57 -2.70 -1.57
CA THR A 33 -26.36 -1.26 -1.59
C THR A 33 -25.47 -0.80 -0.43
N LEU A 34 -25.71 -1.31 0.79
CA LEU A 34 -24.90 -1.02 1.97
C LEU A 34 -23.45 -1.47 1.80
N ALA A 35 -23.23 -2.57 1.07
CA ALA A 35 -21.90 -3.06 0.71
C ALA A 35 -21.22 -2.25 -0.41
N GLY A 36 -21.85 -1.18 -0.93
CA GLY A 36 -21.33 -0.40 -2.06
C GLY A 36 -21.52 -1.08 -3.42
N LEU A 37 -22.42 -2.06 -3.53
CA LEU A 37 -22.72 -2.84 -4.73
C LEU A 37 -24.07 -2.46 -5.36
N GLY A 38 -24.58 -1.26 -5.07
CA GLY A 38 -25.88 -0.79 -5.55
C GLY A 38 -26.03 -0.86 -7.07
N ASP A 39 -24.97 -0.53 -7.80
CA ASP A 39 -24.94 -0.58 -9.28
C ASP A 39 -25.07 -2.00 -9.84
N LEU A 40 -24.83 -3.04 -9.02
CA LEU A 40 -24.95 -4.45 -9.42
C LEU A 40 -26.34 -5.02 -9.18
N VAL A 41 -27.16 -4.36 -8.35
CA VAL A 41 -28.51 -4.82 -8.01
C VAL A 41 -29.37 -5.08 -9.25
N PRO A 42 -29.40 -4.21 -10.29
CA PRO A 42 -30.18 -4.47 -11.49
C PRO A 42 -29.71 -5.67 -12.33
N HIS A 43 -28.50 -6.18 -12.07
CA HIS A 43 -27.87 -7.26 -12.84
C HIS A 43 -27.94 -8.63 -12.16
N ILE A 44 -28.59 -8.70 -10.99
CA ILE A 44 -28.74 -9.93 -10.21
C ILE A 44 -30.24 -10.19 -10.00
N ASP A 45 -30.71 -11.38 -10.35
CA ASP A 45 -32.07 -11.80 -10.01
C ASP A 45 -32.17 -12.11 -8.50
N LEU A 46 -32.70 -11.14 -7.76
CA LEU A 46 -32.91 -11.19 -6.32
C LEU A 46 -34.26 -11.81 -5.92
N GLU A 47 -35.08 -12.25 -6.87
CA GLU A 47 -36.42 -12.79 -6.60
C GLU A 47 -36.40 -14.28 -6.23
N GLY A 48 -37.52 -14.72 -5.63
CA GLY A 48 -37.75 -16.12 -5.29
C GLY A 48 -37.19 -16.57 -3.94
N ALA A 49 -37.09 -17.89 -3.77
CA ALA A 49 -36.70 -18.52 -2.51
C ALA A 49 -35.30 -18.07 -2.07
N THR A 50 -35.14 -17.74 -0.78
CA THR A 50 -33.92 -17.15 -0.20
C THR A 50 -32.65 -17.88 -0.61
N LEU A 51 -32.62 -19.21 -0.48
CA LEU A 51 -31.45 -20.01 -0.81
C LEU A 51 -31.05 -19.89 -2.30
N VAL A 52 -32.03 -19.82 -3.19
CA VAL A 52 -31.81 -19.71 -4.65
C VAL A 52 -31.33 -18.32 -5.01
N ALA A 53 -31.98 -17.28 -4.49
CA ALA A 53 -31.60 -15.88 -4.73
C ALA A 53 -30.18 -15.59 -4.21
N VAL A 54 -29.86 -16.05 -2.98
CA VAL A 54 -28.53 -15.91 -2.39
C VAL A 54 -27.47 -16.68 -3.19
N SER A 55 -27.79 -17.88 -3.69
CA SER A 55 -26.87 -18.64 -4.55
C SER A 55 -26.53 -17.88 -5.85
N ARG A 56 -27.51 -17.19 -6.45
CA ARG A 56 -27.31 -16.33 -7.61
C ARG A 56 -26.43 -15.12 -7.27
N VAL A 57 -26.67 -14.47 -6.13
CA VAL A 57 -25.81 -13.37 -5.64
C VAL A 57 -24.37 -13.84 -5.49
N VAL A 58 -24.12 -14.94 -4.77
CA VAL A 58 -22.77 -15.48 -4.58
C VAL A 58 -22.11 -15.80 -5.92
N THR A 59 -22.85 -16.43 -6.83
CA THR A 59 -22.35 -16.78 -8.16
C THR A 59 -21.97 -15.53 -8.96
N HIS A 60 -22.85 -14.53 -8.99
CA HIS A 60 -22.61 -13.29 -9.72
C HIS A 60 -21.42 -12.52 -9.15
N LEU A 61 -21.36 -12.32 -7.83
CA LEU A 61 -20.28 -11.56 -7.20
C LEU A 61 -18.93 -12.29 -7.25
N SER A 62 -18.93 -13.63 -7.20
CA SER A 62 -17.70 -14.41 -7.41
C SER A 62 -17.14 -14.20 -8.82
N ALA A 63 -18.04 -14.15 -9.82
CA ALA A 63 -17.69 -13.95 -11.22
C ALA A 63 -17.31 -12.50 -11.54
N TYR A 64 -17.90 -11.52 -10.85
CA TYR A 64 -17.75 -10.09 -11.11
C TYR A 64 -16.29 -9.61 -10.97
N GLY A 65 -15.59 -10.10 -9.93
CA GLY A 65 -14.22 -9.68 -9.66
C GLY A 65 -14.12 -8.44 -8.77
N ARG A 66 -13.06 -7.67 -8.93
CA ARG A 66 -12.75 -6.50 -8.10
C ARG A 66 -13.62 -5.30 -8.45
N VAL A 67 -14.24 -4.71 -7.43
CA VAL A 67 -15.02 -3.46 -7.52
C VAL A 67 -14.11 -2.27 -7.24
N SER A 68 -13.19 -2.45 -6.29
CA SER A 68 -12.14 -1.49 -5.97
C SER A 68 -10.80 -2.21 -5.87
N TYR A 69 -9.72 -1.44 -5.78
CA TYR A 69 -8.38 -1.99 -5.67
C TYR A 69 -8.28 -2.99 -4.49
N ASP A 70 -8.82 -2.60 -3.32
CA ASP A 70 -8.71 -3.40 -2.09
C ASP A 70 -9.75 -4.50 -1.97
N ASN A 71 -10.85 -4.47 -2.74
CA ASN A 71 -12.02 -5.31 -2.49
C ASN A 71 -12.60 -6.00 -3.73
N GLU A 72 -12.71 -7.33 -3.66
CA GLU A 72 -13.58 -8.14 -4.53
C GLU A 72 -15.06 -7.86 -4.20
N ALA A 73 -15.94 -7.94 -5.22
CA ALA A 73 -17.37 -7.71 -5.04
C ALA A 73 -17.97 -8.65 -3.98
N LEU A 74 -17.59 -9.92 -4.01
CA LEU A 74 -17.97 -10.88 -2.98
C LEU A 74 -17.41 -10.47 -1.61
N GLY A 75 -16.17 -9.99 -1.55
CA GLY A 75 -15.53 -9.54 -0.32
C GLY A 75 -16.30 -8.41 0.36
N LEU A 76 -16.78 -7.41 -0.40
CA LEU A 76 -17.59 -6.31 0.11
C LEU A 76 -18.89 -6.79 0.77
N LEU A 77 -19.61 -7.71 0.11
CA LEU A 77 -20.81 -8.32 0.69
C LEU A 77 -20.47 -9.06 1.99
N LEU A 78 -19.44 -9.91 1.96
CA LEU A 78 -19.06 -10.72 3.12
C LEU A 78 -18.62 -9.86 4.32
N ASN A 79 -17.96 -8.72 4.08
CA ASN A 79 -17.57 -7.79 5.13
C ASN A 79 -18.79 -7.22 5.88
N VAL A 80 -19.84 -6.84 5.13
CA VAL A 80 -21.11 -6.39 5.73
C VAL A 80 -21.77 -7.52 6.50
N ILE A 81 -21.84 -8.72 5.92
CA ILE A 81 -22.47 -9.88 6.56
C ILE A 81 -21.76 -10.31 7.85
N ALA A 82 -20.43 -10.19 7.92
CA ALA A 82 -19.69 -10.47 9.14
C ALA A 82 -20.21 -9.63 10.33
N THR A 83 -20.62 -8.38 10.09
CA THR A 83 -21.19 -7.52 11.15
C THR A 83 -22.57 -7.94 11.64
N LEU A 84 -23.27 -8.78 10.88
CA LEU A 84 -24.66 -9.23 11.13
C LEU A 84 -24.75 -10.67 11.63
N THR A 85 -23.61 -11.33 11.86
CA THR A 85 -23.55 -12.76 12.19
C THR A 85 -22.80 -13.04 13.49
N GLY A 86 -22.98 -14.25 14.03
CA GLY A 86 -22.29 -14.70 15.25
C GLY A 86 -20.81 -15.01 15.02
N LYS A 87 -20.06 -15.17 16.12
CA LYS A 87 -18.60 -15.36 16.11
C LYS A 87 -18.14 -16.50 15.20
N GLU A 88 -18.82 -17.65 15.21
CA GLU A 88 -18.46 -18.80 14.37
C GLU A 88 -18.59 -18.49 12.87
N GLN A 89 -19.65 -17.77 12.49
CA GLN A 89 -19.87 -17.32 11.11
C GLN A 89 -18.85 -16.26 10.70
N GLN A 90 -18.50 -15.34 11.60
CA GLN A 90 -17.45 -14.34 11.40
C GLN A 90 -16.09 -15.00 11.14
N ASP A 91 -15.71 -16.00 11.94
CA ASP A 91 -14.45 -16.72 11.78
C ASP A 91 -14.38 -17.44 10.42
N PHE A 92 -15.49 -18.06 9.99
CA PHE A 92 -15.58 -18.66 8.66
C PHE A 92 -15.45 -17.63 7.54
N ILE A 93 -16.15 -16.49 7.65
CA ILE A 93 -16.08 -15.41 6.66
C ILE A 93 -14.66 -14.83 6.60
N ALA A 94 -14.04 -14.54 7.74
CA ALA A 94 -12.69 -14.02 7.82
C ALA A 94 -11.66 -14.97 7.17
N ALA A 95 -11.78 -16.27 7.44
CA ALA A 95 -10.94 -17.28 6.80
C ALA A 95 -11.13 -17.30 5.28
N LEU A 96 -12.37 -17.14 4.79
CA LEU A 96 -12.68 -17.11 3.35
C LEU A 96 -12.13 -15.85 2.67
N LEU A 97 -12.29 -14.68 3.31
CA LEU A 97 -11.76 -13.40 2.84
C LEU A 97 -10.24 -13.44 2.67
N LEU A 98 -9.54 -14.00 3.66
CA LEU A 98 -8.09 -14.13 3.65
C LEU A 98 -7.61 -15.14 2.60
N ARG A 99 -8.21 -16.34 2.59
CA ARG A 99 -7.81 -17.44 1.70
C ARG A 99 -7.90 -17.06 0.23
N HIS A 100 -8.98 -16.37 -0.14
CA HIS A 100 -9.26 -15.96 -1.52
C HIS A 100 -8.82 -14.52 -1.82
N ARG A 101 -8.09 -13.87 -0.89
CA ARG A 101 -7.58 -12.49 -1.02
C ARG A 101 -8.64 -11.49 -1.47
N MET A 102 -9.85 -11.64 -0.93
CA MET A 102 -11.01 -10.85 -1.32
C MET A 102 -10.96 -9.42 -0.77
N MET A 103 -10.17 -9.22 0.28
CA MET A 103 -9.89 -7.92 0.89
C MET A 103 -8.40 -7.84 1.23
N VAL A 104 -7.81 -6.65 1.11
CA VAL A 104 -6.50 -6.38 1.70
C VAL A 104 -6.71 -6.30 3.22
N PRO A 105 -6.07 -7.16 4.04
CA PRO A 105 -6.22 -7.08 5.48
C PRO A 105 -5.67 -5.74 5.96
N VAL A 106 -6.55 -4.87 6.45
CA VAL A 106 -6.16 -3.73 7.28
C VAL A 106 -5.55 -4.35 8.53
N SER A 107 -4.25 -4.14 8.76
CA SER A 107 -3.64 -4.52 10.04
C SER A 107 -4.51 -3.89 11.14
N PRO A 108 -5.14 -4.70 12.02
CA PRO A 108 -6.00 -4.14 13.04
C PRO A 108 -5.14 -3.21 13.90
N ALA A 109 -5.64 -2.00 14.13
CA ALA A 109 -5.09 -1.16 15.18
C ALA A 109 -5.07 -1.99 16.48
N PRO A 110 -4.04 -1.89 17.32
CA PRO A 110 -3.99 -2.64 18.57
C PRO A 110 -5.29 -2.42 19.36
N ALA A 111 -5.93 -3.51 19.76
CA ALA A 111 -7.21 -3.44 20.47
C ALA A 111 -7.05 -2.63 21.76
N VAL A 112 -7.91 -1.63 21.97
CA VAL A 112 -8.00 -0.90 23.24
C VAL A 112 -8.67 -1.83 24.27
N ALA A 113 -7.93 -2.83 24.75
CA ALA A 113 -8.48 -3.92 25.55
C ALA A 113 -8.77 -3.55 27.02
N ALA A 114 -8.52 -2.31 27.43
CA ALA A 114 -8.72 -1.87 28.81
C ALA A 114 -9.25 -0.44 28.88
N TRP A 115 -10.42 -0.18 28.28
CA TRP A 115 -11.13 1.07 28.58
C TRP A 115 -11.83 0.93 29.94
N LYS A 116 -11.16 1.36 31.01
CA LYS A 116 -11.80 1.69 32.29
C LYS A 116 -11.98 3.20 32.32
N GLY A 117 -13.16 3.68 31.91
CA GLY A 117 -13.52 5.09 32.05
C GLY A 117 -13.52 5.50 33.52
N ALA A 118 -13.05 6.71 33.83
CA ALA A 118 -13.28 7.31 35.14
C ALA A 118 -14.78 7.59 35.28
N THR A 119 -15.38 7.19 36.40
CA THR A 119 -16.81 7.39 36.71
C THR A 119 -17.12 8.79 37.27
N SER A 120 -16.14 9.70 37.30
CA SER A 120 -16.32 11.08 37.77
C SER A 120 -15.95 12.12 36.69
N PRO A 121 -16.67 13.26 36.63
CA PRO A 121 -16.42 14.33 35.66
C PRO A 121 -15.04 15.02 35.79
N GLU A 122 -14.33 14.80 36.89
CA GLU A 122 -13.03 15.41 37.19
C GLU A 122 -11.85 14.70 36.51
N GLY A 123 -12.08 13.55 35.84
CA GLY A 123 -11.05 12.74 35.16
C GLY A 123 -11.07 12.82 33.62
N LEU A 124 -11.74 13.83 33.05
CA LEU A 124 -11.78 14.13 31.62
C LEU A 124 -10.58 15.02 31.21
N GLU A 125 -9.38 14.55 31.53
CA GLU A 125 -8.15 15.11 30.94
C GLU A 125 -7.91 14.48 29.57
N GLU A 126 -7.26 15.23 28.67
CA GLU A 126 -6.91 14.87 27.30
C GLU A 126 -6.30 13.45 27.22
N LYS A 127 -6.76 12.59 26.30
CA LYS A 127 -6.29 11.19 26.18
C LYS A 127 -5.76 10.89 24.79
N ILE A 128 -4.53 10.40 24.72
CA ILE A 128 -4.01 9.65 23.58
C ILE A 128 -4.54 8.22 23.69
N ILE A 129 -5.36 7.79 22.73
CA ILE A 129 -5.95 6.44 22.70
C ILE A 129 -5.17 5.59 21.69
N ALA A 130 -4.72 4.41 22.12
CA ALA A 130 -3.88 3.48 21.35
C ALA A 130 -2.48 4.03 21.00
N ALA A 131 -2.36 4.97 20.07
CA ALA A 131 -1.08 5.54 19.64
C ALA A 131 -1.17 7.06 19.47
N ASN A 132 -0.10 7.78 19.83
CA ASN A 132 -0.03 9.23 19.57
C ASN A 132 0.10 9.49 18.07
N THR A 133 -0.93 10.11 17.50
CA THR A 133 -0.99 10.54 16.09
C THR A 133 -0.96 12.06 15.94
N LEU A 134 -0.79 12.80 17.04
CA LEU A 134 -0.60 14.25 16.96
C LEU A 134 0.70 14.54 16.19
N ARG A 135 0.61 15.49 15.28
CA ARG A 135 1.72 16.00 14.50
C ARG A 135 1.67 17.53 14.51
N PRO A 136 2.82 18.21 14.60
CA PRO A 136 2.83 19.65 14.41
C PRO A 136 2.40 19.96 12.98
N VAL A 137 1.78 21.11 12.74
CA VAL A 137 1.25 21.48 11.41
C VAL A 137 2.34 21.43 10.33
N HIS A 138 3.56 21.87 10.66
CA HIS A 138 4.70 21.84 9.73
C HIS A 138 5.11 20.43 9.29
N PHE A 139 4.65 19.36 9.96
CA PHE A 139 4.86 17.99 9.50
C PHE A 139 4.30 17.78 8.09
N LEU A 140 3.15 18.39 7.77
CA LEU A 140 2.56 18.32 6.43
C LEU A 140 3.31 19.19 5.42
N GLU A 141 3.90 20.31 5.85
CA GLU A 141 4.76 21.12 4.98
C GLU A 141 6.02 20.35 4.57
N LEU A 142 6.65 19.67 5.53
CA LEU A 142 7.78 18.78 5.28
C LEU A 142 7.38 17.58 4.43
N ALA A 143 6.19 17.01 4.65
CA ALA A 143 5.63 15.94 3.81
C ALA A 143 5.54 16.35 2.35
N LEU A 144 4.98 17.53 2.09
CA LEU A 144 4.84 18.06 0.74
C LEU A 144 6.21 18.38 0.13
N ALA A 145 7.16 18.93 0.90
CA ALA A 145 8.51 19.18 0.42
C ALA A 145 9.23 17.88 0.01
N ALA A 146 9.16 16.85 0.84
CA ALA A 146 9.74 15.54 0.57
C ALA A 146 9.04 14.79 -0.58
N ALA A 147 7.79 15.13 -0.90
CA ALA A 147 7.09 14.51 -2.01
C ALA A 147 7.52 15.01 -3.40
N ARG A 148 8.03 16.24 -3.49
CA ARG A 148 8.47 16.89 -4.75
C ARG A 148 9.54 16.08 -5.51
N PRO A 149 10.64 15.61 -4.89
CA PRO A 149 11.69 14.85 -5.58
C PRO A 149 11.33 13.40 -5.91
N VAL A 150 10.11 12.94 -5.58
CA VAL A 150 9.65 11.59 -5.87
C VAL A 150 8.94 11.59 -7.23
N CYS A 151 9.21 10.61 -8.08
CA CYS A 151 8.61 10.49 -9.40
C CYS A 151 8.00 9.10 -9.63
N GLN A 152 7.09 9.01 -10.59
CA GLN A 152 6.68 7.73 -11.13
C GLN A 152 7.66 7.34 -12.24
N ILE A 153 8.15 6.10 -12.19
CA ILE A 153 8.90 5.51 -13.28
C ILE A 153 7.92 4.73 -14.15
N VAL A 154 7.91 5.01 -15.45
CA VAL A 154 7.16 4.23 -16.45
C VAL A 154 8.16 3.65 -17.43
N VAL A 155 8.12 2.33 -17.60
CA VAL A 155 8.97 1.63 -18.57
C VAL A 155 8.08 1.02 -19.64
N ASP A 156 8.29 1.44 -20.89
CA ASP A 156 7.61 0.91 -22.06
C ASP A 156 8.58 0.02 -22.85
N HIS A 157 8.50 -1.31 -22.66
CA HIS A 157 9.38 -2.28 -23.30
C HIS A 157 8.59 -3.23 -24.22
N THR A 158 9.28 -3.92 -25.13
CA THR A 158 8.66 -4.87 -26.08
C THR A 158 7.94 -6.03 -25.40
N THR A 159 8.38 -6.39 -24.19
CA THR A 159 7.80 -7.46 -23.36
C THR A 159 6.65 -7.01 -22.47
N GLY A 160 6.36 -5.70 -22.39
CA GLY A 160 5.29 -5.16 -21.57
C GLY A 160 5.56 -3.76 -21.05
N ARG A 161 4.57 -3.22 -20.35
CA ARG A 161 4.64 -1.94 -19.65
C ARG A 161 4.45 -2.15 -18.16
N TRP A 162 5.32 -1.55 -17.35
CA TRP A 162 5.19 -1.53 -15.91
C TRP A 162 5.53 -0.16 -15.33
N THR A 163 5.24 0.00 -14.05
CA THR A 163 5.50 1.23 -13.31
C THR A 163 6.15 0.94 -11.97
N GLY A 164 6.96 1.87 -11.51
CA GLY A 164 7.51 1.90 -10.16
C GLY A 164 7.57 3.32 -9.63
N THR A 165 8.19 3.46 -8.46
CA THR A 165 8.51 4.75 -7.83
C THR A 165 10.02 4.93 -7.84
N GLY A 166 10.48 6.17 -7.99
CA GLY A 166 11.87 6.54 -7.77
C GLY A 166 11.95 7.93 -7.16
N PHE A 167 13.11 8.27 -6.62
CA PHE A 167 13.31 9.57 -5.97
C PHE A 167 14.71 10.09 -6.15
N LEU A 168 14.84 11.42 -6.17
CA LEU A 168 16.12 12.09 -6.30
C LEU A 168 16.90 12.07 -4.97
N VAL A 169 18.17 11.69 -5.06
CA VAL A 169 19.16 11.68 -3.95
C VAL A 169 20.31 12.67 -4.20
N ALA A 170 20.31 13.30 -5.37
CA ALA A 170 21.10 14.47 -5.74
C ALA A 170 20.36 15.19 -6.89
N ASP A 171 20.90 16.30 -7.39
CA ASP A 171 20.26 17.09 -8.45
C ASP A 171 20.02 16.31 -9.75
N ASP A 172 20.88 15.34 -10.05
CA ASP A 172 20.82 14.50 -11.25
C ASP A 172 20.78 13.00 -10.97
N LEU A 173 20.77 12.56 -9.69
CA LEU A 173 20.79 11.15 -9.34
C LEU A 173 19.45 10.69 -8.79
N LEU A 174 18.87 9.68 -9.43
CA LEU A 174 17.65 9.03 -9.01
C LEU A 174 17.91 7.61 -8.52
N LEU A 175 17.33 7.25 -7.38
CA LEU A 175 17.34 5.90 -6.81
C LEU A 175 15.96 5.25 -6.97
N THR A 176 15.95 3.95 -7.28
CA THR A 176 14.78 3.06 -7.33
C THR A 176 15.21 1.61 -7.08
N ASN A 177 14.32 0.64 -7.25
CA ASN A 177 14.68 -0.79 -7.19
C ASN A 177 15.31 -1.30 -8.48
N GLU A 178 16.16 -2.32 -8.36
CA GLU A 178 16.71 -3.03 -9.51
C GLU A 178 15.60 -3.67 -10.32
N HIS A 179 14.63 -4.33 -9.69
CA HIS A 179 13.55 -4.99 -10.43
C HIS A 179 12.62 -4.02 -11.18
N VAL A 180 12.65 -2.72 -10.86
CA VAL A 180 11.93 -1.68 -11.63
C VAL A 180 12.72 -1.28 -12.87
N LEU A 181 14.05 -1.19 -12.76
CA LEU A 181 14.98 -0.88 -13.86
C LEU A 181 16.15 -1.89 -13.88
N PRO A 182 15.93 -3.15 -14.31
CA PRO A 182 16.90 -4.23 -14.13
C PRO A 182 18.12 -4.15 -15.05
N HIS A 183 18.00 -3.43 -16.17
CA HIS A 183 19.05 -3.34 -17.18
C HIS A 183 19.19 -1.91 -17.73
N ALA A 184 20.43 -1.51 -18.02
CA ALA A 184 20.73 -0.21 -18.62
C ALA A 184 20.04 0.02 -19.98
N ASP A 185 19.76 -1.05 -20.73
CA ASP A 185 19.09 -0.98 -22.03
C ASP A 185 17.66 -0.42 -21.93
N LEU A 186 17.04 -0.49 -20.74
CA LEU A 186 15.70 0.04 -20.50
C LEU A 186 15.67 1.56 -20.33
N LEU A 187 16.82 2.20 -20.11
CA LEU A 187 16.90 3.65 -19.83
C LEU A 187 16.33 4.50 -20.97
N GLY A 188 16.48 4.08 -22.23
CA GLY A 188 15.90 4.76 -23.38
C GLY A 188 14.36 4.67 -23.45
N SER A 189 13.80 3.63 -22.84
CA SER A 189 12.36 3.35 -22.75
C SER A 189 11.73 3.83 -21.44
N ALA A 190 12.54 4.26 -20.47
CA ALA A 190 12.10 4.72 -19.17
C ALA A 190 11.75 6.22 -19.21
N ARG A 191 10.66 6.58 -18.53
CA ARG A 191 10.25 7.97 -18.29
C ARG A 191 10.08 8.19 -16.79
N PHE A 192 10.63 9.30 -16.30
CA PHE A 192 10.61 9.70 -14.89
C PHE A 192 9.66 10.88 -14.74
N LEU A 193 8.45 10.60 -14.26
CA LEU A 193 7.32 11.52 -14.25
C LEU A 193 7.23 12.23 -12.89
N PHE A 194 7.81 13.42 -12.82
CA PHE A 194 7.67 14.33 -11.68
C PHE A 194 6.32 15.04 -11.73
N ASN A 195 5.81 15.43 -10.56
CA ASN A 195 4.53 16.14 -10.42
C ASN A 195 3.31 15.36 -10.97
N TYR A 196 3.43 14.03 -11.10
CA TYR A 196 2.30 13.16 -11.41
C TYR A 196 1.42 12.97 -10.16
N GLU A 197 0.63 13.99 -9.87
CA GLU A 197 -0.25 14.10 -8.70
C GLU A 197 -1.42 15.05 -9.00
N ASP A 198 -2.41 15.07 -8.11
CA ASP A 198 -3.55 15.98 -8.21
C ASP A 198 -3.33 17.25 -7.37
N ASP A 199 -3.92 18.36 -7.80
CA ASP A 199 -3.96 19.61 -7.04
C ASP A 199 -4.99 19.55 -5.89
N SER A 200 -5.09 20.63 -5.11
CA SER A 200 -6.03 20.72 -3.99
C SER A 200 -7.51 20.67 -4.38
N ALA A 201 -7.83 20.79 -5.68
CA ALA A 201 -9.18 20.63 -6.22
C ALA A 201 -9.39 19.23 -6.84
N GLY A 202 -8.43 18.32 -6.71
CA GLY A 202 -8.50 16.97 -7.26
C GLY A 202 -8.28 16.91 -8.77
N ARG A 203 -7.62 17.92 -9.37
CA ARG A 203 -7.33 17.95 -10.81
C ARG A 203 -5.87 17.56 -11.06
N PRO A 204 -5.56 16.82 -12.14
CA PRO A 204 -4.19 16.46 -12.47
C PRO A 204 -3.30 17.69 -12.64
N ARG A 205 -2.11 17.66 -12.03
CA ARG A 205 -1.07 18.67 -12.26
C ARG A 205 -0.33 18.43 -13.58
N PRO A 206 0.30 19.48 -14.16
CA PRO A 206 1.21 19.31 -15.29
C PRO A 206 2.38 18.40 -14.91
N VAL A 207 2.52 17.29 -15.64
CA VAL A 207 3.59 16.31 -15.44
C VAL A 207 4.87 16.78 -16.12
N HIS A 208 5.99 16.70 -15.40
CA HIS A 208 7.32 16.91 -15.97
C HIS A 208 7.98 15.54 -16.20
N ALA A 209 8.35 15.24 -17.45
CA ALA A 209 8.95 13.96 -17.81
C ALA A 209 10.46 14.12 -18.05
N ALA A 210 11.26 13.64 -17.10
CA ALA A 210 12.71 13.55 -17.25
C ALA A 210 13.11 12.25 -17.94
N ARG A 211 14.35 12.22 -18.45
CA ARG A 211 14.97 11.07 -19.12
C ARG A 211 16.31 10.75 -18.47
N ALA A 212 16.73 9.49 -18.53
CA ALA A 212 18.07 9.12 -18.15
C ALA A 212 19.10 9.63 -19.17
N THR A 213 20.30 10.00 -18.71
CA THR A 213 21.40 10.38 -19.61
C THR A 213 22.04 9.17 -20.29
N GLY A 214 21.92 7.99 -19.68
CA GLY A 214 22.64 6.77 -20.06
C GLY A 214 24.12 6.77 -19.69
N ARG A 215 24.61 7.80 -18.98
CA ARG A 215 26.03 7.93 -18.62
C ARG A 215 26.40 7.18 -17.34
N LEU A 216 25.50 7.19 -16.36
CA LEU A 216 25.65 6.47 -15.10
C LEU A 216 24.42 5.60 -14.85
N TYR A 217 24.68 4.31 -14.66
CA TYR A 217 23.73 3.30 -14.23
C TYR A 217 24.47 2.31 -13.33
N LEU A 218 24.04 2.22 -12.07
CA LEU A 218 24.55 1.25 -11.11
C LEU A 218 23.38 0.47 -10.55
N ALA A 219 23.44 -0.86 -10.59
CA ALA A 219 22.41 -1.70 -10.03
C ALA A 219 23.01 -2.94 -9.34
N ASP A 220 22.33 -3.41 -8.29
CA ASP A 220 22.69 -4.63 -7.58
C ASP A 220 21.42 -5.42 -7.22
N THR A 221 21.30 -6.62 -7.76
CA THR A 221 20.17 -7.53 -7.51
C THR A 221 20.10 -8.02 -6.07
N ARG A 222 21.22 -8.06 -5.34
CA ARG A 222 21.28 -8.51 -3.92
C ARG A 222 20.74 -7.46 -2.97
N CYS A 223 20.88 -6.18 -3.33
CA CYS A 223 20.37 -5.04 -2.57
C CYS A 223 19.16 -4.40 -3.23
N ASP A 224 18.65 -5.02 -4.30
CA ASP A 224 17.53 -4.59 -5.13
C ASP A 224 17.46 -3.08 -5.34
N PHE A 225 18.55 -2.46 -5.81
CA PHE A 225 18.57 -1.04 -6.13
C PHE A 225 19.09 -0.79 -7.54
N ALA A 226 18.61 0.30 -8.15
CA ALA A 226 19.18 0.92 -9.33
C ALA A 226 19.33 2.43 -9.10
N LEU A 227 20.53 2.94 -9.37
CA LEU A 227 20.88 4.36 -9.34
C LEU A 227 21.16 4.83 -10.77
N VAL A 228 20.47 5.89 -11.18
CA VAL A 228 20.47 6.38 -12.57
C VAL A 228 20.72 7.89 -12.59
N GLU A 229 21.57 8.34 -13.51
CA GLU A 229 21.72 9.78 -13.80
C GLU A 229 20.63 10.26 -14.78
N LEU A 230 19.93 11.33 -14.40
CA LEU A 230 18.89 11.98 -15.19
C LEU A 230 19.43 13.22 -15.89
N ALA A 231 18.94 13.46 -17.10
CA ALA A 231 19.23 14.66 -17.87
C ALA A 231 18.58 15.89 -17.23
N GLU A 232 19.17 17.06 -17.48
CA GLU A 232 18.62 18.37 -17.08
C GLU A 232 18.53 18.62 -15.57
N SER A 233 19.13 17.75 -14.75
CA SER A 233 19.25 17.92 -13.30
C SER A 233 17.91 18.29 -12.62
N PRO A 234 16.88 17.44 -12.71
CA PRO A 234 15.54 17.76 -12.20
C PRO A 234 15.52 18.15 -10.72
N GLY A 235 16.51 17.75 -9.92
CA GLY A 235 16.57 18.14 -8.51
C GLY A 235 16.84 19.63 -8.28
N SER A 236 17.35 20.37 -9.27
CA SER A 236 17.40 21.84 -9.17
C SER A 236 16.00 22.47 -9.15
N GLU A 237 14.99 21.82 -9.74
CA GLU A 237 13.58 22.26 -9.70
C GLU A 237 12.82 21.57 -8.56
N TRP A 238 12.92 20.25 -8.47
CA TRP A 238 12.11 19.39 -7.60
C TRP A 238 12.75 19.14 -6.22
N GLY A 239 14.00 19.52 -6.02
CA GLY A 239 14.80 19.17 -4.84
C GLY A 239 15.37 17.75 -4.91
N HIS A 240 15.99 17.32 -3.83
CA HIS A 240 16.41 15.94 -3.59
C HIS A 240 16.16 15.59 -2.12
N LEU A 241 16.07 14.30 -1.81
CA LEU A 241 15.84 13.82 -0.46
C LEU A 241 17.15 13.65 0.30
N GLU A 242 17.18 14.15 1.54
CA GLU A 242 18.29 13.94 2.46
C GLU A 242 18.31 12.51 3.00
N ILE A 243 19.51 11.97 3.16
CA ILE A 243 19.73 10.64 3.72
C ILE A 243 19.69 10.70 5.24
N SER A 244 19.02 9.74 5.88
CA SER A 244 19.10 9.57 7.33
C SER A 244 20.47 9.04 7.72
N GLY A 245 21.14 9.73 8.65
CA GLY A 245 22.45 9.31 9.18
C GLY A 245 22.42 8.03 10.02
N ALA A 246 21.23 7.55 10.39
CA ALA A 246 21.05 6.31 11.15
C ALA A 246 19.84 5.51 10.63
N PRO A 247 19.88 4.16 10.75
CA PRO A 247 18.70 3.33 10.51
C PRO A 247 17.61 3.64 11.56
N PRO A 248 16.33 3.40 11.24
CA PRO A 248 15.26 3.51 12.20
C PRO A 248 15.37 2.39 13.25
N ARG A 249 14.63 2.52 14.34
CA ARG A 249 14.53 1.52 15.40
C ARG A 249 13.17 0.83 15.35
N GLN A 250 13.10 -0.38 15.89
CA GLN A 250 11.82 -1.03 16.12
C GLN A 250 10.91 -0.13 16.98
N GLY A 251 9.65 0.03 16.56
CA GLY A 251 8.68 0.94 17.17
C GLY A 251 8.71 2.37 16.63
N ASP A 252 9.74 2.78 15.88
CA ASP A 252 9.75 4.06 15.19
C ASP A 252 8.67 4.08 14.09
N ARG A 253 8.34 5.29 13.61
CA ARG A 253 7.46 5.48 12.47
C ARG A 253 8.25 5.76 11.21
N VAL A 254 7.80 5.18 10.11
CA VAL A 254 8.34 5.43 8.77
C VAL A 254 7.24 5.84 7.80
N ASN A 255 7.49 6.87 7.00
CA ASN A 255 6.54 7.43 6.04
C ASN A 255 6.93 6.99 4.63
N ILE A 256 5.97 6.85 3.73
CA ILE A 256 6.25 6.50 2.33
C ILE A 256 5.55 7.49 1.41
N VAL A 257 6.30 8.02 0.44
CA VAL A 257 5.76 8.74 -0.72
C VAL A 257 5.90 7.86 -1.95
N GLN A 258 4.81 7.59 -2.67
CA GLN A 258 4.76 6.48 -3.62
C GLN A 258 3.73 6.68 -4.74
N HIS A 259 3.82 5.83 -5.77
CA HIS A 259 2.85 5.71 -6.87
C HIS A 259 2.13 4.35 -6.83
N PRO A 260 1.25 4.12 -5.84
CA PRO A 260 0.63 2.83 -5.63
C PRO A 260 -0.34 2.50 -6.77
N ALA A 261 -0.32 1.26 -7.27
CA ALA A 261 -1.02 0.81 -8.48
C ALA A 261 -0.71 1.65 -9.73
N GLY A 262 0.44 2.33 -9.78
CA GLY A 262 0.78 3.25 -10.86
C GLY A 262 -0.08 4.52 -10.90
N ARG A 263 -0.76 4.86 -9.80
CA ARG A 263 -1.65 6.02 -9.70
C ARG A 263 -0.89 7.32 -9.39
N PRO A 264 -1.57 8.48 -9.43
CA PRO A 264 -1.02 9.74 -8.94
C PRO A 264 -0.42 9.59 -7.53
N LYS A 265 0.59 10.40 -7.22
CA LYS A 265 1.40 10.30 -6.00
C LYS A 265 0.55 10.31 -4.74
N GLN A 266 0.89 9.45 -3.78
CA GLN A 266 0.23 9.35 -2.48
C GLN A 266 1.26 9.26 -1.35
N ILE A 267 0.86 9.70 -0.15
CA ILE A 267 1.70 9.65 1.05
C ILE A 267 1.02 8.76 2.10
N ALA A 268 1.75 7.77 2.60
CA ALA A 268 1.33 6.93 3.72
C ALA A 268 2.14 7.28 4.97
N PHE A 269 1.47 7.85 5.98
CA PHE A 269 2.07 8.27 7.26
C PHE A 269 1.21 7.88 8.48
N GLN A 270 0.17 7.07 8.26
CA GLN A 270 -0.69 6.50 9.30
C GLN A 270 -0.50 4.98 9.33
N SER A 271 -0.60 4.37 10.52
CA SER A 271 -0.39 2.93 10.72
C SER A 271 0.97 2.46 10.15
N ASN A 272 2.03 3.16 10.54
CA ASN A 272 3.27 3.23 9.80
C ASN A 272 4.52 2.82 10.63
N PHE A 273 4.38 1.79 11.47
CA PHE A 273 5.39 1.42 12.46
C PHE A 273 6.43 0.44 11.93
N VAL A 274 7.67 0.61 12.37
CA VAL A 274 8.75 -0.35 12.20
C VAL A 274 8.55 -1.51 13.15
N GLU A 275 8.49 -2.70 12.58
CA GLU A 275 8.25 -3.95 13.28
C GLU A 275 9.53 -4.77 13.45
N TYR A 276 10.50 -4.59 12.56
CA TYR A 276 11.80 -5.27 12.60
C TYR A 276 12.85 -4.42 11.87
N VAL A 277 14.10 -4.48 12.31
CA VAL A 277 15.24 -3.86 11.64
C VAL A 277 16.52 -4.61 11.96
N ASP A 278 17.40 -4.78 10.98
CA ASP A 278 18.76 -5.28 11.16
C ASP A 278 19.80 -4.44 10.39
N ALA A 279 20.91 -5.05 9.97
CA ALA A 279 22.00 -4.35 9.27
C ALA A 279 21.68 -4.05 7.80
N ASP A 280 20.69 -4.74 7.23
CA ASP A 280 20.43 -4.81 5.79
C ASP A 280 18.99 -4.37 5.45
N VAL A 281 18.00 -4.76 6.27
CA VAL A 281 16.59 -4.52 5.99
C VAL A 281 15.84 -3.88 7.16
N VAL A 282 14.74 -3.21 6.83
CA VAL A 282 13.72 -2.75 7.76
C VAL A 282 12.37 -3.30 7.33
N GLN A 283 11.63 -3.91 8.25
CA GLN A 283 10.24 -4.32 8.02
C GLN A 283 9.29 -3.45 8.82
N TYR A 284 8.19 -3.04 8.19
CA TYR A 284 7.25 -2.09 8.75
C TYR A 284 5.83 -2.37 8.23
N VAL A 285 4.85 -1.91 8.98
CA VAL A 285 3.46 -1.86 8.52
C VAL A 285 3.20 -0.50 7.91
N THR A 286 2.61 -0.43 6.71
CA THR A 286 2.05 0.78 6.09
C THR A 286 1.28 0.36 4.83
N ALA A 287 0.50 1.25 4.22
CA ALA A 287 -0.21 0.96 2.98
C ALA A 287 0.73 1.03 1.78
N THR A 288 0.84 -0.04 0.98
CA THR A 288 1.60 -0.12 -0.28
C THR A 288 0.88 -1.03 -1.27
N LEU A 289 1.03 -0.75 -2.57
CA LEU A 289 0.44 -1.51 -3.68
C LEU A 289 1.51 -1.75 -4.76
N PRO A 290 1.34 -2.65 -5.74
CA PRO A 290 2.27 -2.75 -6.88
C PRO A 290 2.49 -1.38 -7.53
N GLY A 291 3.73 -1.02 -7.84
CA GLY A 291 4.11 0.34 -8.27
C GLY A 291 4.68 1.21 -7.15
N SER A 292 4.49 0.83 -5.89
CA SER A 292 5.22 1.39 -4.75
C SER A 292 6.69 1.01 -4.71
N SER A 293 7.11 -0.05 -5.41
CA SER A 293 8.51 -0.48 -5.51
C SER A 293 9.42 0.69 -5.88
N GLY A 294 10.48 0.88 -5.10
CA GLY A 294 11.48 1.93 -5.26
C GLY A 294 11.13 3.21 -4.51
N ALA A 295 10.00 3.25 -3.79
CA ALA A 295 9.62 4.40 -2.98
C ALA A 295 10.59 4.63 -1.81
N PRO A 296 10.86 5.90 -1.45
CA PRO A 296 11.63 6.22 -0.26
C PRO A 296 10.84 5.86 0.99
N VAL A 297 11.51 5.17 1.92
CA VAL A 297 11.05 4.97 3.29
C VAL A 297 11.69 6.05 4.15
N LEU A 298 10.87 6.92 4.71
CA LEU A 298 11.28 8.19 5.31
C LEU A 298 11.08 8.13 6.83
N THR A 299 11.98 8.71 7.61
CA THR A 299 11.74 8.92 9.06
C THR A 299 10.67 9.98 9.29
N ASP A 300 10.27 10.22 10.55
CA ASP A 300 9.36 11.34 10.90
C ASP A 300 9.97 12.73 10.60
N ASP A 301 11.29 12.82 10.44
CA ASP A 301 12.01 14.01 9.98
C ASP A 301 12.13 14.10 8.45
N TRP A 302 11.43 13.23 7.71
CA TRP A 302 11.39 13.20 6.24
C TRP A 302 12.74 12.94 5.57
N ARG A 303 13.61 12.18 6.24
CA ARG A 303 14.90 11.70 5.69
C ARG A 303 14.84 10.25 5.27
N VAL A 304 15.48 9.89 4.17
CA VAL A 304 15.44 8.54 3.61
C VAL A 304 16.26 7.58 4.47
N CYS A 305 15.61 6.53 4.97
CA CYS A 305 16.27 5.48 5.74
C CYS A 305 16.33 4.13 5.00
N ALA A 306 15.43 3.90 4.04
CA ALA A 306 15.40 2.70 3.22
C ALA A 306 14.70 2.93 1.86
N VAL A 307 14.81 1.95 0.96
CA VAL A 307 14.07 1.87 -0.30
C VAL A 307 13.07 0.73 -0.20
N HIS A 308 11.77 1.00 -0.35
CA HIS A 308 10.73 -0.03 -0.31
C HIS A 308 10.88 -0.98 -1.50
N HIS A 309 10.90 -2.28 -1.25
CA HIS A 309 11.12 -3.28 -2.31
C HIS A 309 10.12 -4.44 -2.31
N ALA A 310 9.60 -4.81 -1.14
CA ALA A 310 8.71 -5.96 -1.00
C ALA A 310 7.57 -5.72 0.00
N GLY A 311 6.47 -6.44 -0.19
CA GLY A 311 5.33 -6.45 0.73
C GLY A 311 4.55 -7.75 0.63
N GLY A 312 3.80 -8.07 1.69
CA GLY A 312 3.00 -9.29 1.79
C GLY A 312 3.48 -10.18 2.94
N ASN A 313 3.43 -11.50 2.75
CA ASN A 313 3.85 -12.46 3.77
C ASN A 313 5.38 -12.65 3.74
N LEU A 314 6.08 -11.83 4.51
CA LEU A 314 7.54 -11.75 4.54
C LEU A 314 8.11 -12.53 5.72
N GLN A 315 9.27 -13.13 5.51
CA GLN A 315 9.99 -13.80 6.58
C GLN A 315 10.76 -12.75 7.39
N GLU A 316 10.62 -12.74 8.71
CA GLU A 316 11.47 -11.95 9.58
C GLU A 316 12.84 -12.64 9.71
N PRO A 317 13.97 -12.00 9.31
CA PRO A 317 15.26 -12.68 9.23
C PRO A 317 15.75 -13.28 10.56
N ALA A 318 15.52 -12.61 11.69
CA ALA A 318 15.99 -13.08 12.99
C ALA A 318 15.27 -14.32 13.52
N THR A 319 13.97 -14.46 13.24
CA THR A 319 13.14 -15.54 13.80
C THR A 319 12.75 -16.60 12.77
N GLY A 320 12.86 -16.29 11.47
CA GLY A 320 12.39 -17.12 10.38
C GLY A 320 10.85 -17.23 10.29
N SER A 321 10.12 -16.52 11.15
CA SER A 321 8.65 -16.50 11.16
C SER A 321 8.10 -15.58 10.07
N TYR A 322 6.90 -15.86 9.59
CA TYR A 322 6.28 -15.08 8.52
C TYR A 322 5.25 -14.09 9.06
N TYR A 323 5.31 -12.86 8.57
CA TYR A 323 4.43 -11.76 8.95
C TYR A 323 3.93 -11.01 7.73
N TYR A 324 2.69 -10.52 7.79
CA TYR A 324 2.15 -9.66 6.74
C TYR A 324 2.62 -8.22 6.93
N ARG A 325 3.70 -7.83 6.24
CA ARG A 325 4.42 -6.56 6.41
C ARG A 325 4.96 -6.07 5.07
N ASN A 326 5.53 -4.86 5.08
CA ASN A 326 6.41 -4.36 4.04
C ASN A 326 7.87 -4.51 4.47
N GLU A 327 8.76 -4.50 3.51
CA GLU A 327 10.20 -4.47 3.70
C GLU A 327 10.85 -3.43 2.79
N GLY A 328 11.85 -2.75 3.34
CA GLY A 328 12.75 -1.89 2.61
C GLY A 328 14.20 -2.29 2.84
N ILE A 329 15.03 -2.12 1.81
CA ILE A 329 16.48 -2.27 1.93
C ILE A 329 17.02 -0.98 2.55
N LEU A 330 17.76 -1.10 3.66
CA LEU A 330 18.31 0.05 4.36
C LEU A 330 19.24 0.84 3.44
N LEU A 331 19.12 2.16 3.45
CA LEU A 331 19.97 3.00 2.61
C LEU A 331 21.44 2.88 3.03
N SER A 332 21.70 2.67 4.33
CA SER A 332 23.05 2.37 4.85
C SER A 332 23.65 1.09 4.26
N ARG A 333 22.84 0.13 3.82
CA ARG A 333 23.28 -1.09 3.13
C ARG A 333 23.63 -0.79 1.67
N ILE A 334 22.78 -0.05 0.96
CA ILE A 334 22.99 0.39 -0.43
C ILE A 334 24.27 1.24 -0.54
N LEU A 335 24.46 2.19 0.37
CA LEU A 335 25.65 3.03 0.43
C LEU A 335 26.96 2.22 0.57
N ARG A 336 26.95 1.02 1.17
CA ARG A 336 28.15 0.19 1.23
C ARG A 336 28.57 -0.38 -0.14
N GLU A 337 27.62 -0.55 -1.05
CA GLU A 337 27.86 -1.07 -2.41
C GLU A 337 28.21 0.04 -3.42
N LEU A 338 27.90 1.30 -3.10
CA LEU A 338 28.18 2.41 -4.03
C LEU A 338 29.67 2.79 -4.07
N PRO A 339 30.23 3.09 -5.25
CA PRO A 339 31.56 3.69 -5.41
C PRO A 339 31.72 4.96 -4.57
N SER A 340 32.94 5.23 -4.07
CA SER A 340 33.21 6.37 -3.19
C SER A 340 32.95 7.73 -3.84
N ASP A 341 33.25 7.86 -5.13
CA ASP A 341 32.99 9.06 -5.92
C ASP A 341 31.48 9.32 -6.08
N VAL A 342 30.69 8.28 -6.32
CA VAL A 342 29.23 8.39 -6.37
C VAL A 342 28.65 8.74 -5.00
N ARG A 343 29.11 8.08 -3.93
CA ARG A 343 28.67 8.38 -2.55
C ARG A 343 28.89 9.84 -2.16
N SER A 344 30.00 10.43 -2.59
CA SER A 344 30.33 11.82 -2.24
C SER A 344 29.38 12.86 -2.86
N ARG A 345 28.55 12.45 -3.82
CA ARG A 345 27.53 13.28 -4.49
C ARG A 345 26.16 13.20 -3.80
N LEU A 346 25.94 12.24 -2.92
CA LEU A 346 24.66 12.04 -2.25
C LEU A 346 24.55 13.02 -1.07
N GLY A 347 23.38 13.66 -0.97
CA GLY A 347 23.07 14.68 0.04
C GLY A 347 22.98 14.17 1.47
#